data_AF-A0A419V3N3-F1
#
_entry.id   AF-A0A419V3N3-F1
#
_cell.length_a   1.000
_cell.length_b   1.000
_cell.length_c   1.000
_cell.angle_alpha   90.00
_cell.angle_beta   90.00
_cell.angle_gamma   90.00
#
_symmetry.space_group_name_H-M   'P 1'
#
loop_
_entity.id
_entity.type
_entity.pdbx_description
1 polymer ?
#
loop_
_entity_poly.entity_id
_entity_poly.type
_entity_poly.pdbx_seq_one_letter_code
_entity_poly.pdbx_strand_id
1 'polypeptide(L)'
;MGLFDFFKKEPDNRTEAPKDKYWSLTTAKGEVIDPSWEQIKETLADITHQELEFVSLGCIHSGLEIEMIQAVDIGEGYRLEALAPEQSSDYGKVFVNSGISYEELVNQFKEFHTNEKVIGFRSWPSEKI
;
A
#
# COMPACT_ATOMS: atom_id res chain seq x y z
N MET A 1 11.61 -8.59 -2.40
CA MET A 1 11.05 -8.33 -3.75
C MET A 1 10.09 -7.13 -3.67
N GLY A 2 10.01 -6.26 -4.70
CA GLY A 2 9.29 -4.97 -4.62
C GLY A 2 8.06 -4.84 -5.53
N LEU A 3 7.36 -3.70 -5.50
CA LEU A 3 6.22 -3.39 -6.39
C LEU A 3 6.56 -3.57 -7.87
N PHE A 4 7.80 -3.28 -8.25
CA PHE A 4 8.30 -3.52 -9.61
C PHE A 4 8.23 -4.99 -10.06
N ASP A 5 8.27 -5.96 -9.14
CA ASP A 5 8.10 -7.38 -9.45
C ASP A 5 6.62 -7.79 -9.50
N PHE A 6 5.72 -7.03 -8.84
CA PHE A 6 4.27 -7.23 -8.92
C PHE A 6 3.71 -6.90 -10.32
N PHE A 7 4.25 -5.87 -10.98
CA PHE A 7 3.87 -5.50 -12.35
C PHE A 7 4.48 -6.39 -13.45
N LYS A 8 5.50 -7.19 -13.14
CA LYS A 8 6.16 -8.09 -14.11
C LYS A 8 5.45 -9.43 -14.29
N LYS A 9 4.46 -9.76 -13.46
CA LYS A 9 3.64 -10.96 -13.68
C LYS A 9 2.73 -10.72 -14.90
N GLU A 10 2.86 -11.60 -15.89
CA GLU A 10 2.01 -11.62 -17.08
C GLU A 10 0.53 -11.52 -16.71
N PRO A 11 -0.32 -10.90 -17.57
CA PRO A 11 -1.74 -10.74 -17.30
C PRO A 11 -2.42 -12.11 -17.39
N ASP A 12 -2.35 -12.89 -16.31
CA ASP A 12 -3.21 -14.04 -16.13
C ASP A 12 -4.66 -13.52 -16.12
N ASN A 13 -5.52 -14.18 -16.90
CA ASN A 13 -6.87 -13.76 -17.26
C ASN A 13 -7.62 -13.14 -16.07
N ARG A 14 -7.60 -11.81 -15.95
CA ARG A 14 -8.38 -11.10 -14.92
C ARG A 14 -9.84 -11.11 -15.34
N THR A 15 -10.55 -12.13 -14.86
CA THR A 15 -11.99 -12.12 -14.63
C THR A 15 -12.38 -10.76 -14.03
N GLU A 16 -13.46 -10.18 -14.55
CA GLU A 16 -14.03 -8.87 -14.24
C GLU A 16 -13.61 -8.26 -12.89
N ALA A 17 -13.10 -7.01 -12.92
CA ALA A 17 -12.82 -6.25 -11.71
C ALA A 17 -14.07 -6.28 -10.78
N PRO A 18 -13.92 -6.58 -9.48
CA PRO A 18 -15.06 -6.68 -8.56
C PRO A 18 -15.91 -5.40 -8.59
N LYS A 19 -17.23 -5.56 -8.67
CA LYS A 19 -18.18 -4.42 -8.72
C LYS A 19 -18.25 -3.65 -7.41
N ASP A 20 -17.93 -4.31 -6.30
CA ASP A 20 -17.99 -3.74 -4.96
C ASP A 20 -16.58 -3.40 -4.49
N LYS A 21 -16.48 -2.26 -3.80
CA LYS A 21 -15.27 -1.82 -3.14
C LYS A 21 -14.84 -2.84 -2.09
N TYR A 22 -13.57 -3.21 -2.09
CA TYR A 22 -12.98 -4.07 -1.07
C TYR A 22 -11.56 -3.64 -0.72
N TRP A 23 -11.11 -4.03 0.46
CA TRP A 23 -9.75 -3.85 0.92
C TRP A 23 -8.93 -5.12 0.67
N SER A 24 -7.67 -4.97 0.29
CA SER A 24 -6.72 -6.08 0.17
C SER A 24 -5.46 -5.76 0.96
N LEU A 25 -5.16 -6.58 1.96
CA LEU A 25 -3.89 -6.57 2.69
C LEU A 25 -2.99 -7.66 2.12
N THR A 26 -1.96 -7.26 1.41
CA THR A 26 -1.04 -8.16 0.70
C THR A 26 0.34 -8.13 1.36
N THR A 27 0.92 -9.31 1.53
CA THR A 27 2.27 -9.51 2.06
C THR A 27 3.01 -10.53 1.21
N ALA A 28 4.29 -10.79 1.51
CA ALA A 28 5.02 -11.90 0.91
C ALA A 28 4.43 -13.29 1.26
N LYS A 29 3.68 -13.41 2.36
CA LYS A 29 3.09 -14.67 2.86
C LYS A 29 1.70 -14.95 2.29
N GLY A 30 1.02 -13.95 1.74
CA GLY A 30 -0.34 -14.09 1.19
C GLY A 30 -1.14 -12.80 1.19
N GLU A 31 -2.42 -12.93 0.87
CA GLU A 31 -3.40 -11.85 0.77
C GLU A 31 -4.57 -12.11 1.72
N VAL A 32 -5.05 -11.06 2.39
CA VAL A 32 -6.27 -11.03 3.19
C VAL A 32 -7.22 -10.00 2.59
N ILE A 33 -8.42 -10.46 2.22
CA ILE A 33 -9.50 -9.61 1.72
C ILE A 33 -10.33 -9.07 2.89
N ASP A 34 -10.67 -7.78 2.81
CA ASP A 34 -11.40 -7.02 3.83
C ASP A 34 -10.83 -7.19 5.25
N PRO A 35 -9.52 -6.90 5.44
CA PRO A 35 -8.86 -7.01 6.74
C PRO A 35 -9.50 -6.06 7.77
N SER A 36 -9.61 -6.54 9.01
CA SER A 36 -9.87 -5.66 10.14
C SER A 36 -8.66 -4.76 10.43
N TRP A 37 -8.89 -3.69 11.18
CA TRP A 37 -7.80 -2.82 11.63
C TRP A 37 -6.75 -3.59 12.46
N GLU A 38 -7.21 -4.51 13.29
CA GLU A 38 -6.39 -5.38 14.12
C GLU A 38 -5.48 -6.27 13.27
N GLN A 39 -6.02 -6.85 12.19
CA GLN A 39 -5.23 -7.64 11.24
C GLN A 39 -4.18 -6.79 10.52
N ILE A 40 -4.54 -5.56 10.11
CA ILE A 40 -3.57 -4.62 9.51
C ILE A 40 -2.46 -4.31 10.51
N LYS A 41 -2.82 -3.97 11.75
CA LYS A 41 -1.87 -3.61 12.80
C LYS A 41 -0.93 -4.76 13.18
N GLU A 42 -1.47 -5.98 13.29
CA GLU A 42 -0.67 -7.19 13.53
C GLU A 42 0.31 -7.41 12.38
N THR A 43 -0.16 -7.30 11.14
CA THR A 43 0.67 -7.47 9.95
C THR A 43 1.76 -6.40 9.83
N LEU A 44 1.49 -5.15 10.24
CA LEU A 44 2.51 -4.10 10.31
C LEU A 44 3.58 -4.39 11.37
N ALA A 45 3.20 -5.02 12.49
CA ALA A 45 4.17 -5.45 13.50
C ALA A 45 5.12 -6.51 12.93
N ASP A 46 4.62 -7.43 12.09
CA ASP A 46 5.43 -8.47 11.45
C ASP A 46 6.56 -7.90 10.56
N ILE A 47 6.38 -6.71 9.98
CA ILE A 47 7.47 -6.00 9.29
C ILE A 47 8.57 -5.61 10.27
N THR A 48 8.19 -5.08 11.44
CA THR A 48 9.13 -4.62 12.48
C THR A 48 9.98 -5.78 13.00
N HIS A 49 9.41 -6.99 13.01
CA HIS A 49 10.10 -8.22 13.42
C HIS A 49 10.91 -8.88 12.29
N GLN A 50 11.04 -8.21 11.13
CA GLN A 50 11.70 -8.72 9.92
C GLN A 50 11.11 -10.04 9.41
N GLU A 51 9.86 -10.33 9.76
CA GLU A 51 9.17 -11.51 9.25
C GLU A 51 8.57 -11.28 7.86
N LEU A 52 8.40 -10.01 7.48
CA LEU A 52 7.87 -9.57 6.20
C LEU A 52 8.79 -8.52 5.59
N GLU A 53 9.09 -8.66 4.29
CA GLU A 53 9.83 -7.64 3.53
C GLU A 53 8.98 -6.40 3.27
N PHE A 54 7.67 -6.58 3.13
CA PHE A 54 6.71 -5.51 2.84
C PHE A 54 5.30 -5.88 3.30
N VAL A 55 4.48 -4.84 3.46
CA VAL A 55 3.02 -4.95 3.65
C VAL A 55 2.36 -3.89 2.78
N SER A 56 1.41 -4.32 1.96
CA SER A 56 0.63 -3.46 1.09
C SER A 56 -0.84 -3.49 1.53
N LEU A 57 -1.46 -2.33 1.60
CA LEU A 57 -2.90 -2.18 1.78
C LEU A 57 -3.45 -1.45 0.55
N GLY A 58 -4.31 -2.13 -0.20
CA GLY A 58 -5.02 -1.59 -1.36
C GLY A 58 -6.51 -1.41 -1.07
N CYS A 59 -7.10 -0.34 -1.61
CA CYS A 59 -8.54 -0.13 -1.68
C CYS A 59 -8.98 -0.21 -3.15
N ILE A 60 -9.65 -1.29 -3.52
CA ILE A 60 -9.94 -1.58 -4.91
C ILE A 60 -11.33 -1.08 -5.26
N HIS A 61 -11.42 0.11 -5.87
CA HIS A 61 -12.58 0.61 -6.61
C HIS A 61 -12.22 1.86 -7.42
N SER A 62 -13.04 2.17 -8.43
CA SER A 62 -12.87 3.36 -9.27
C SER A 62 -13.24 4.65 -8.52
N GLY A 63 -12.28 5.56 -8.34
CA GLY A 63 -12.53 6.97 -7.99
C GLY A 63 -11.75 7.56 -6.81
N LEU A 64 -10.83 6.83 -6.19
CA LEU A 64 -9.99 7.39 -5.11
C LEU A 64 -8.87 8.28 -5.67
N GLU A 65 -8.08 8.86 -4.75
CA GLU A 65 -6.90 9.68 -5.04
C GLU A 65 -5.58 8.91 -4.79
N ILE A 66 -5.63 7.84 -4.00
CA ILE A 66 -4.60 6.81 -3.80
C ILE A 66 -5.33 5.46 -3.78
N GLU A 67 -4.85 4.48 -4.55
CA GLU A 67 -5.43 3.12 -4.57
C GLU A 67 -4.71 2.17 -3.62
N MET A 68 -3.45 2.46 -3.27
CA MET A 68 -2.63 1.55 -2.48
C MET A 68 -1.56 2.30 -1.69
N ILE A 69 -1.29 1.82 -0.48
CA ILE A 69 -0.09 2.15 0.30
C ILE A 69 0.72 0.89 0.58
N GLN A 70 2.04 1.02 0.60
CA GLN A 70 2.95 -0.06 0.93
C GLN A 70 4.02 0.39 1.90
N ALA A 71 4.24 -0.40 2.94
CA ALA A 71 5.33 -0.29 3.87
C ALA A 71 6.46 -1.25 3.48
N VAL A 72 7.70 -0.78 3.53
CA VAL A 72 8.91 -1.58 3.33
C VAL A 72 9.89 -1.27 4.46
N ASP A 73 10.46 -2.31 5.09
CA ASP A 73 11.57 -2.12 6.03
C ASP A 73 12.85 -1.77 5.26
N ILE A 74 13.50 -0.68 5.66
CA ILE A 74 14.78 -0.23 5.08
C ILE A 74 15.92 -0.23 6.12
N GLY A 75 15.72 -0.83 7.29
CA GLY A 75 16.72 -0.98 8.36
C GLY A 75 16.93 0.27 9.24
N GLU A 76 16.90 1.47 8.66
CA GLU A 76 16.98 2.75 9.39
C GLU A 76 15.60 3.36 9.71
N GLY A 77 14.54 2.59 9.48
CA GLY A 77 13.14 3.01 9.59
C GLY A 77 12.31 2.34 8.50
N TYR A 78 11.20 2.97 8.15
CA TYR A 78 10.32 2.44 7.11
C TYR A 78 10.27 3.38 5.90
N ARG A 79 10.08 2.76 4.74
CA ARG A 79 9.69 3.45 3.52
C ARG A 79 8.21 3.21 3.29
N LEU A 80 7.45 4.28 3.18
CA LEU A 80 6.05 4.27 2.80
C LEU A 80 5.91 4.72 1.35
N GLU A 81 5.27 3.89 0.55
CA GLU A 81 5.01 4.10 -0.86
C GLU A 81 3.51 4.25 -1.06
N ALA A 82 3.05 5.24 -1.81
CA ALA A 82 1.65 5.43 -2.15
C ALA A 82 1.48 5.46 -3.67
N LEU A 83 0.59 4.61 -4.19
CA LEU A 83 0.29 4.50 -5.60
C LEU A 83 -0.99 5.27 -5.94
N ALA A 84 -0.86 6.22 -6.85
CA ALA A 84 -1.99 7.00 -7.33
C ALA A 84 -2.90 6.17 -8.28
N PRO A 85 -4.21 6.43 -8.28
CA PRO A 85 -5.21 5.74 -9.08
C PRO A 85 -5.01 5.95 -10.55
N GLU A 86 -5.45 4.97 -11.33
CA GLU A 86 -5.45 5.01 -12.79
C GLU A 86 -6.17 6.21 -13.39
N GLN A 87 -7.23 6.69 -12.72
CA GLN A 87 -8.03 7.81 -13.19
C GLN A 87 -7.51 9.18 -12.74
N SER A 88 -6.43 9.23 -11.96
CA SER A 88 -5.87 10.48 -11.42
C SER A 88 -4.82 11.10 -12.36
N SER A 89 -4.59 12.42 -12.25
CA SER A 89 -3.48 13.10 -12.93
C SER A 89 -2.10 12.63 -12.47
N ASP A 90 -2.04 11.91 -11.36
CA ASP A 90 -0.83 11.39 -10.76
C ASP A 90 -0.59 9.91 -11.11
N TYR A 91 -1.42 9.32 -12.00
CA TYR A 91 -1.22 7.96 -12.47
C TYR A 91 0.19 7.73 -13.04
N GLY A 92 0.75 6.55 -12.75
CA GLY A 92 2.12 6.19 -13.12
C GLY A 92 3.19 6.83 -12.23
N LYS A 93 2.80 7.48 -11.13
CA LYS A 93 3.71 7.95 -10.08
C LYS A 93 3.56 7.12 -8.81
N VAL A 94 4.70 6.86 -8.16
CA VAL A 94 4.76 6.36 -6.79
C VAL A 94 5.29 7.49 -5.91
N PHE A 95 4.55 7.84 -4.88
CA PHE A 95 4.98 8.82 -3.88
C PHE A 95 5.68 8.08 -2.75
N VAL A 96 6.88 8.52 -2.39
CA VAL A 96 7.78 7.80 -1.50
C VAL A 96 8.16 8.66 -0.30
N ASN A 97 7.82 8.22 0.90
CA ASN A 97 8.27 8.82 2.16
C ASN A 97 9.18 7.84 2.90
N SER A 98 10.47 8.15 2.98
CA SER A 98 11.47 7.28 3.60
C SER A 98 11.89 7.80 4.98
N GLY A 99 12.30 6.87 5.85
CA GLY A 99 12.78 7.21 7.20
C GLY A 99 11.66 7.56 8.16
N ILE A 100 10.44 7.08 7.91
CA ILE A 100 9.33 7.28 8.84
C ILE A 100 9.42 6.29 10.01
N SER A 101 8.92 6.73 11.17
CA SER A 101 8.82 5.88 12.36
C SER A 101 7.69 4.86 12.24
N TYR A 102 7.74 3.82 13.07
CA TYR A 102 6.65 2.83 13.16
C TYR A 102 5.31 3.48 13.55
N GLU A 103 5.34 4.46 14.45
CA GLU A 103 4.13 5.17 14.88
C GLU A 103 3.50 5.95 13.71
N GLU A 104 4.32 6.67 12.93
CA GLU A 104 3.86 7.36 11.72
C GLU A 104 3.33 6.39 10.68
N LEU A 105 3.98 5.24 10.50
CA LEU A 105 3.54 4.18 9.59
C LEU A 105 2.14 3.66 9.96
N VAL A 106 1.95 3.29 11.23
CA VAL A 106 0.66 2.81 11.74
C VAL A 106 -0.41 3.88 11.58
N ASN A 107 -0.10 5.15 11.86
CA ASN A 107 -1.05 6.25 11.66
C ASN A 107 -1.45 6.41 10.19
N GLN A 108 -0.50 6.35 9.25
CA GLN A 108 -0.81 6.43 7.82
C GLN A 108 -1.69 5.27 7.34
N PHE A 109 -1.42 4.04 7.81
CA PHE A 109 -2.26 2.89 7.49
C PHE A 109 -3.67 2.99 8.08
N LYS A 110 -3.78 3.50 9.30
CA LYS A 110 -5.08 3.72 9.95
C LYS A 110 -5.91 4.76 9.20
N GLU A 111 -5.29 5.87 8.85
CA GLU A 111 -5.93 6.95 8.09
C GLU A 111 -6.37 6.48 6.71
N PHE A 112 -5.53 5.70 6.03
CA PHE A 112 -5.92 5.12 4.75
C PHE A 112 -7.09 4.15 4.90
N HIS A 113 -7.04 3.20 5.82
CA HIS A 113 -8.14 2.24 6.05
C HIS A 113 -9.46 2.91 6.45
N THR A 114 -9.39 3.98 7.25
CA THR A 114 -10.58 4.67 7.78
C THR A 114 -11.17 5.67 6.79
N ASN A 115 -10.32 6.44 6.11
CA ASN A 115 -10.70 7.63 5.36
C ASN A 115 -10.38 7.54 3.85
N GLU A 116 -9.77 6.44 3.40
CA GLU A 116 -9.36 6.18 2.01
C GLU A 116 -8.42 7.26 1.46
N LYS A 117 -7.62 7.83 2.35
CA LYS A 117 -6.73 8.95 2.05
C LYS A 117 -5.38 8.74 2.72
N VAL A 118 -4.34 9.05 1.97
CA VAL A 118 -2.98 9.14 2.50
C VAL A 118 -2.70 10.59 2.82
N ILE A 119 -2.34 10.90 4.05
CA ILE A 119 -2.15 12.28 4.46
C ILE A 119 -0.81 12.78 3.93
N GLY A 120 -0.86 13.84 3.13
CA GLY A 120 0.32 14.56 2.66
C GLY A 120 1.10 13.88 1.54
N PHE A 121 0.58 12.81 0.90
CA PHE A 121 1.35 12.05 -0.10
C PHE A 121 1.90 12.90 -1.25
N ARG A 122 1.18 13.95 -1.68
CA ARG A 122 1.64 14.88 -2.73
C ARG A 122 2.84 15.74 -2.33
N SER A 123 3.18 15.85 -1.05
CA SER A 123 4.40 16.54 -0.60
C SER A 123 5.62 15.62 -0.59
N TRP A 124 5.43 14.31 -0.78
CA TRP A 124 6.51 13.35 -0.83
C TRP A 124 7.23 13.42 -2.18
N PRO A 125 8.52 13.06 -2.24
CA PRO A 125 9.19 12.71 -3.49
C PRO A 125 8.33 11.75 -4.31
N SER A 126 8.25 11.96 -5.62
CA SER A 126 7.58 11.03 -6.53
C SER A 126 8.55 10.47 -7.56
N GLU A 127 8.41 9.18 -7.83
CA GLU A 127 9.13 8.46 -8.87
C GLU A 127 8.13 8.03 -9.95
N LYS A 128 8.54 8.08 -11.22
CA LYS A 128 7.74 7.51 -12.30
C LYS A 128 8.02 6.02 -12.41
N ILE A 129 6.96 5.23 -12.54
CA ILE A 129 7.02 3.78 -12.78
C ILE A 129 7.49 3.50 -14.20
#